data_AF-A0A960R5F8-F1
#
_entry.id   AF-A0A960R5F8-F1
#
_cell.length_a   1.000
_cell.length_b   1.000
_cell.length_c   1.000
_cell.angle_alpha   90.00
_cell.angle_beta   90.00
_cell.angle_gamma   90.00
#
_symmetry.space_group_name_H-M   'P 1'
#
loop_
_entity.id
_entity.type
_entity.pdbx_description
1 polymer ?
#
loop_
_entity_poly.entity_id
_entity_poly.type
_entity_poly.pdbx_seq_one_letter_code
_entity_poly.pdbx_strand_id
1 'polypeptide(L)'
;LEVQEAIDTLKGRGPEDLVLITLDLAEEVATAPREQLEQWLNDGTAWAKFVALVEAQGGDATCLDRYASVHPAPVIREVAAEQSGTVTRLDAGLIGFASLELGAGRSRAEDAVDVAVGFSRLAKCGDRLIEGQPVGMIHARSESDADLAERRMREALTIRA
;
A
#
# COMPACT_ATOMS: atom_id res chain seq x y z
N LEU A 1 4.32 3.20 4.10
CA LEU A 1 3.97 1.94 3.38
C LEU A 1 3.80 2.19 1.88
N GLU A 2 2.89 3.08 1.47
CA GLU A 2 2.61 3.35 0.05
C GLU A 2 3.80 3.86 -0.76
N VAL A 3 4.71 4.66 -0.18
CA VAL A 3 5.95 5.06 -0.87
C VAL A 3 6.82 3.85 -1.24
N GLN A 4 6.86 2.81 -0.40
CA GLN A 4 7.55 1.56 -0.73
C GLN A 4 6.86 0.84 -1.90
N GLU A 5 5.52 0.81 -1.94
CA GLU A 5 4.75 0.22 -3.05
C GLU A 5 4.95 0.98 -4.37
N ALA A 6 5.05 2.32 -4.32
CA ALA A 6 5.40 3.14 -5.47
C ALA A 6 6.83 2.85 -5.96
N ILE A 7 7.79 2.72 -5.05
CA ILE A 7 9.18 2.32 -5.37
C ILE A 7 9.19 0.93 -6.02
N ASP A 8 8.45 -0.04 -5.47
CA ASP A 8 8.39 -1.39 -6.02
C ASP A 8 7.72 -1.40 -7.40
N THR A 9 6.66 -0.61 -7.59
CA THR A 9 6.01 -0.41 -8.90
C THR A 9 6.99 0.13 -9.93
N LEU A 10 7.73 1.19 -9.60
CA LEU A 10 8.75 1.78 -10.48
C LEU A 10 9.93 0.84 -10.76
N LYS A 11 10.09 -0.22 -9.96
CA LYS A 11 11.09 -1.29 -10.14
C LYS A 11 10.51 -2.57 -10.75
N GLY A 12 9.28 -2.52 -11.28
CA GLY A 12 8.64 -3.66 -11.95
C GLY A 12 8.16 -4.77 -10.99
N ARG A 13 7.95 -4.46 -9.72
CA ARG A 13 7.51 -5.41 -8.66
C ARG A 13 6.22 -4.97 -7.97
N GLY A 14 5.50 -4.02 -8.57
CA GLY A 14 4.27 -3.46 -8.01
C GLY A 14 3.03 -4.33 -8.25
N PRO A 15 1.91 -4.00 -7.58
CA PRO A 15 0.62 -4.62 -7.87
C PRO A 15 0.14 -4.31 -9.30
N GLU A 16 -0.40 -5.32 -9.98
CA GLU A 16 -0.86 -5.20 -11.38
C GLU A 16 -1.94 -4.14 -11.57
N ASP A 17 -2.92 -4.05 -10.67
CA ASP A 17 -3.97 -3.04 -10.71
C ASP A 17 -3.43 -1.61 -10.59
N LEU A 18 -2.46 -1.38 -9.71
CA LEU A 18 -1.80 -0.09 -9.57
C LEU A 18 -1.03 0.28 -10.84
N VAL A 19 -0.34 -0.69 -11.46
CA VAL A 19 0.34 -0.48 -12.75
C VAL A 19 -0.67 -0.08 -13.83
N LEU A 20 -1.75 -0.85 -13.97
CA LEU A 20 -2.76 -0.62 -15.01
C LEU A 20 -3.41 0.76 -14.87
N ILE A 21 -3.91 1.11 -13.69
CA ILE A 21 -4.57 2.42 -13.49
C ILE A 21 -3.58 3.59 -13.65
N THR A 22 -2.32 3.41 -13.24
CA THR A 22 -1.29 4.46 -13.41
C THR A 22 -1.00 4.71 -14.87
N LEU A 23 -0.90 3.65 -15.67
CA LEU A 23 -0.68 3.78 -17.11
C LEU A 23 -1.92 4.37 -17.81
N ASP A 24 -3.13 3.94 -17.45
CA ASP A 24 -4.38 4.48 -18.00
C ASP A 24 -4.47 6.00 -17.74
N LEU A 25 -4.17 6.43 -16.51
CA LEU A 25 -4.14 7.86 -16.16
C LEU A 25 -2.99 8.62 -16.83
N ALA A 26 -1.84 7.97 -17.01
CA ALA A 26 -0.69 8.58 -17.67
C ALA A 26 -0.98 8.84 -19.15
N GLU A 27 -1.72 7.99 -19.84
CA GLU A 27 -2.13 8.22 -21.24
C GLU A 27 -3.01 9.46 -21.41
N GLU A 28 -3.85 9.76 -20.42
CA GLU A 28 -4.73 10.94 -20.46
C GLU A 28 -3.98 12.26 -20.31
N VAL A 29 -2.79 12.25 -19.67
CA VAL A 29 -2.03 13.46 -19.34
C VAL A 29 -0.70 13.58 -20.07
N ALA A 30 -0.13 12.47 -20.54
CA ALA A 30 1.11 12.44 -21.28
C ALA A 30 0.85 12.61 -22.78
N THR A 31 1.85 13.13 -23.49
CA THR A 31 1.84 13.15 -24.96
C THR A 31 2.43 11.87 -25.58
N ALA A 32 2.66 10.84 -24.76
CA ALA A 32 3.30 9.59 -25.15
C ALA A 32 2.25 8.47 -25.26
N PRO A 33 2.35 7.57 -26.25
CA PRO A 33 1.44 6.42 -26.37
C PRO A 33 1.68 5.37 -25.28
N ARG A 34 0.69 4.50 -25.02
CA ARG A 34 0.75 3.38 -24.05
C ARG A 34 2.09 2.67 -24.02
N GLU A 35 2.52 2.21 -25.19
CA GLU A 35 3.68 1.34 -25.37
C GLU A 35 4.95 2.02 -24.88
N GLN A 36 5.06 3.35 -25.06
CA GLN A 36 6.18 4.13 -24.55
C GLN A 36 6.13 4.31 -23.04
N LEU A 37 4.94 4.49 -22.45
CA LEU A 37 4.76 4.58 -21.00
C LEU A 37 5.12 3.26 -20.31
N GLU A 38 4.67 2.15 -20.89
CA GLU A 38 5.04 0.79 -20.46
C GLU A 38 6.54 0.55 -20.59
N GLN A 39 7.15 0.98 -21.70
CA GLN A 39 8.59 0.89 -21.88
C GLN A 39 9.34 1.64 -20.78
N TRP A 40 8.96 2.89 -20.49
CA TRP A 40 9.63 3.69 -19.45
C TRP A 40 9.49 3.10 -18.04
N LEU A 41 8.37 2.44 -17.75
CA LEU A 41 8.17 1.74 -16.49
C LEU A 41 9.08 0.50 -16.38
N ASN A 42 9.31 -0.20 -17.50
CA ASN A 42 10.03 -1.47 -17.53
C ASN A 42 11.55 -1.33 -17.74
N ASP A 43 12.02 -0.24 -18.37
CA ASP A 43 13.44 -0.05 -18.71
C ASP A 43 14.24 0.77 -17.68
N GLY A 44 13.58 1.23 -16.61
CA GLY A 44 14.17 2.03 -15.54
C GLY A 44 14.14 3.54 -15.79
N THR A 45 13.60 4.02 -16.91
CA THR A 45 13.44 5.46 -17.18
C THR A 45 12.58 6.14 -16.11
N ALA A 46 11.43 5.55 -15.76
CA ALA A 46 10.53 6.08 -14.73
C ALA A 46 11.21 6.11 -13.36
N TRP A 47 11.95 5.05 -13.00
CA TRP A 47 12.73 4.97 -11.76
C TRP A 47 13.78 6.08 -11.68
N ALA A 48 14.60 6.24 -12.73
CA ALA A 48 15.62 7.29 -12.78
C ALA A 48 15.02 8.69 -12.63
N LYS A 49 13.84 8.92 -13.24
CA LYS A 49 13.12 10.19 -13.10
C LYS A 49 12.62 10.43 -11.68
N PHE A 50 12.12 9.40 -11.00
CA PHE A 50 11.70 9.48 -9.60
C PHE A 50 12.89 9.78 -8.67
N VAL A 51 14.05 9.13 -8.87
CA VAL A 51 15.28 9.43 -8.12
C VAL A 51 15.67 10.90 -8.27
N ALA A 52 15.72 11.40 -9.51
CA ALA A 52 16.03 12.81 -9.78
C ALA A 52 15.00 13.77 -9.16
N LEU A 53 13.72 13.39 -9.11
CA LEU A 53 12.67 14.19 -8.46
C LEU A 53 12.91 14.30 -6.94
N VAL A 54 13.25 13.20 -6.28
CA VAL A 54 13.54 13.17 -4.84
C VAL A 54 14.75 14.06 -4.52
N GLU A 55 15.84 13.92 -5.27
CA GLU A 55 17.05 14.74 -5.08
C GLU A 55 16.78 16.23 -5.34
N ALA A 56 16.00 16.57 -6.38
CA ALA A 56 15.64 17.94 -6.70
C ALA A 56 14.84 18.65 -5.60
N GLN A 57 14.16 17.90 -4.73
CA GLN A 57 13.43 18.42 -3.57
C GLN A 57 14.23 18.33 -2.26
N GLY A 58 15.52 17.95 -2.32
CA GLY A 58 16.41 17.83 -1.17
C GLY A 58 16.25 16.53 -0.37
N GLY A 59 15.57 15.52 -0.92
CA GLY A 59 15.47 14.19 -0.32
C GLY A 59 16.76 13.37 -0.50
N ASP A 60 16.97 12.40 0.38
CA ASP A 60 18.09 11.45 0.28
C ASP A 60 17.70 10.25 -0.60
N ALA A 61 18.12 10.26 -1.86
CA ALA A 61 17.85 9.16 -2.77
C ALA A 61 18.52 7.84 -2.36
N THR A 62 19.59 7.88 -1.54
CA THR A 62 20.29 6.67 -1.09
C THR A 62 19.44 5.81 -0.15
N CYS A 63 18.38 6.38 0.42
CA CYS A 63 17.45 5.63 1.26
C CYS A 63 16.43 4.81 0.46
N LEU A 64 16.21 5.12 -0.83
CA LEU A 64 15.10 4.55 -1.60
C LEU A 64 15.25 3.03 -1.82
N ASP A 65 16.47 2.50 -1.87
CA ASP A 65 16.70 1.04 -1.96
C ASP A 65 16.40 0.29 -0.67
N ARG A 66 16.36 0.99 0.47
CA ARG A 66 16.10 0.45 1.81
C ARG A 66 14.89 1.11 2.47
N TYR A 67 13.99 1.68 1.67
CA TYR A 67 12.92 2.55 2.17
C TYR A 67 12.00 1.86 3.18
N ALA A 68 11.72 0.57 2.97
CA ALA A 68 10.97 -0.27 3.91
C ALA A 68 11.53 -0.28 5.34
N SER A 69 12.84 -0.06 5.51
CA SER A 69 13.51 -0.06 6.81
C SER A 69 13.69 1.34 7.42
N VAL A 70 13.27 2.40 6.73
CA VAL A 70 13.48 3.80 7.18
C VAL A 70 12.56 4.15 8.35
N HIS A 71 11.29 3.69 8.30
CA HIS A 71 10.29 3.96 9.32
C HIS A 71 9.50 2.68 9.68
N PRO A 72 10.12 1.70 10.37
CA PRO A 72 9.42 0.49 10.74
C PRO A 72 8.43 0.76 11.88
N ALA A 73 7.25 0.17 11.77
CA ALA A 73 6.37 0.02 12.92
C ALA A 73 6.93 -1.06 13.87
N PRO A 74 6.86 -0.87 15.20
CA PRO A 74 7.33 -1.86 16.17
C PRO A 74 6.46 -3.12 16.20
N VAL A 75 5.18 -3.02 15.78
CA VAL A 75 4.28 -4.16 15.65
C VAL A 75 3.88 -4.30 14.19
N ILE A 76 4.19 -5.46 13.60
CA ILE A 76 3.75 -5.85 12.26
C ILE A 76 2.99 -7.18 12.41
N ARG A 77 1.67 -7.14 12.27
CA ARG A 77 0.79 -8.30 12.51
C ARG A 77 0.12 -8.76 11.22
N GLU A 78 0.21 -10.05 10.95
CA GLU A 78 -0.57 -10.69 9.89
C GLU A 78 -1.99 -10.97 10.37
N VAL A 79 -2.99 -10.63 9.57
CA VAL A 79 -4.39 -11.00 9.80
C VAL A 79 -4.72 -12.18 8.90
N ALA A 80 -4.95 -13.35 9.49
CA ALA A 80 -5.30 -14.56 8.75
C ALA A 80 -6.80 -14.67 8.47
N ALA A 81 -7.14 -15.29 7.33
CA ALA A 81 -8.50 -15.62 6.96
C ALA A 81 -9.10 -16.67 7.92
N GLU A 82 -10.27 -16.38 8.49
CA GLU A 82 -10.98 -17.28 9.42
C GLU A 82 -11.66 -18.46 8.74
N GLN A 83 -11.81 -18.40 7.41
CA GLN A 83 -12.43 -19.44 6.62
C GLN A 83 -11.90 -19.39 5.18
N SER A 84 -11.99 -20.52 4.49
CA SER A 84 -11.71 -20.60 3.07
C SER A 84 -12.87 -20.00 2.26
N GLY A 85 -12.58 -19.35 1.14
CA GLY A 85 -13.58 -18.80 0.25
C GLY A 85 -13.04 -17.70 -0.66
N THR A 86 -13.93 -16.96 -1.29
CA THR A 86 -13.61 -15.80 -2.13
C THR A 86 -13.88 -14.51 -1.35
N VAL A 87 -12.93 -13.58 -1.38
CA VAL A 87 -13.12 -12.22 -0.87
C VAL A 87 -14.14 -11.52 -1.76
N THR A 88 -15.32 -11.24 -1.21
CA THR A 88 -16.41 -10.56 -1.94
C THR A 88 -16.55 -9.10 -1.57
N ARG A 89 -15.95 -8.69 -0.46
CA ARG A 89 -15.88 -7.30 -0.01
C ARG A 89 -14.63 -7.09 0.84
N LEU A 90 -13.96 -5.98 0.57
CA LEU A 90 -13.04 -5.32 1.49
C LEU A 90 -13.39 -3.82 1.45
N ASP A 91 -14.00 -3.30 2.51
CA ASP A 91 -14.49 -1.92 2.55
C ASP A 91 -13.33 -0.93 2.71
N ALA A 92 -12.94 -0.28 1.60
CA ALA A 92 -11.85 0.68 1.57
C ALA A 92 -12.07 1.88 2.51
N GLY A 93 -13.33 2.29 2.72
CA GLY A 93 -13.66 3.39 3.64
C GLY A 93 -13.36 3.01 5.08
N LEU A 94 -13.80 1.82 5.51
CA LEU A 94 -13.50 1.30 6.85
C LEU A 94 -12.00 1.06 7.06
N ILE A 95 -11.29 0.53 6.06
CA ILE A 95 -9.83 0.39 6.13
C ILE A 95 -9.14 1.76 6.23
N GLY A 96 -9.60 2.76 5.47
CA GLY A 96 -9.11 4.12 5.55
C GLY A 96 -9.31 4.74 6.94
N PHE A 97 -10.50 4.59 7.53
CA PHE A 97 -10.77 5.03 8.90
C PHE A 97 -9.92 4.28 9.93
N ALA A 98 -9.73 2.98 9.78
CA ALA A 98 -8.85 2.23 10.66
C ALA A 98 -7.38 2.69 10.55
N SER A 99 -6.95 3.10 9.34
CA SER A 99 -5.61 3.65 9.12
C SER A 99 -5.46 5.02 9.80
N LEU A 100 -6.52 5.85 9.76
CA LEU A 100 -6.60 7.10 10.50
C LEU A 100 -6.53 6.85 12.02
N GLU A 101 -7.28 5.87 12.54
CA GLU A 101 -7.26 5.48 13.97
C GLU A 101 -5.86 5.01 14.42
N LEU A 102 -5.09 4.37 13.53
CA LEU A 102 -3.68 4.00 13.77
C LEU A 102 -2.73 5.21 13.80
N GLY A 103 -3.14 6.36 13.26
CA GLY A 103 -2.33 7.58 13.18
C GLY A 103 -1.74 7.86 11.78
N ALA A 104 -2.10 7.10 10.74
CA ALA A 104 -1.60 7.31 9.38
C ALA A 104 -2.21 8.55 8.69
N GLY A 105 -3.10 9.27 9.36
CA GLY A 105 -3.72 10.48 8.85
C GLY A 105 -4.07 11.46 9.97
N ARG A 106 -4.74 12.53 9.59
CA ARG A 106 -5.05 13.67 10.46
C ARG A 106 -6.54 13.69 10.80
N SER A 107 -6.88 13.68 12.09
CA SER A 107 -8.26 13.94 12.53
C SER A 107 -8.55 15.44 12.51
N ARG A 108 -7.52 16.26 12.79
CA ARG A 108 -7.51 17.72 12.68
C ARG A 108 -6.29 18.18 11.89
N ALA A 109 -6.38 19.35 11.27
CA ALA A 109 -5.35 19.85 10.36
C ALA A 109 -3.94 19.93 11.00
N GLU A 110 -3.88 20.19 12.30
CA GLU A 110 -2.67 20.32 13.10
C GLU A 110 -2.07 18.99 13.57
N ASP A 111 -2.79 17.87 13.43
CA ASP A 111 -2.32 16.57 13.93
C ASP A 111 -1.05 16.11 13.18
N ALA A 112 -0.14 15.49 13.91
CA ALA A 112 1.00 14.80 13.31
C ALA A 112 0.54 13.50 12.64
N VAL A 113 1.21 13.13 11.55
CA VAL A 113 1.00 11.85 10.87
C VAL A 113 2.11 10.90 11.27
N ASP A 114 1.74 9.69 11.68
CA ASP A 114 2.67 8.60 11.86
C ASP A 114 2.90 7.88 10.52
N VAL A 115 4.08 8.07 9.94
CA VAL A 115 4.43 7.52 8.62
C VAL A 115 4.73 6.01 8.64
N ALA A 116 4.86 5.42 9.83
CA ALA A 116 5.23 4.01 10.00
C ALA A 116 4.02 3.06 10.05
N VAL A 117 2.83 3.57 10.39
CA VAL A 117 1.62 2.77 10.65
C VAL A 117 0.72 2.65 9.43
N GLY A 118 -0.25 1.72 9.47
CA GLY A 118 -1.26 1.53 8.43
C GLY A 118 -1.41 0.06 8.02
N PHE A 119 -1.87 -0.18 6.80
CA PHE A 119 -2.09 -1.51 6.25
C PHE A 119 -1.27 -1.76 4.99
N SER A 120 -0.94 -3.02 4.73
CA SER A 120 -0.27 -3.42 3.49
C SER A 120 -0.64 -4.85 3.11
N ARG A 121 -0.38 -5.26 1.86
CA ARG A 121 -0.63 -6.61 1.34
C ARG A 121 -2.08 -7.07 1.55
N LEU A 122 -3.03 -6.14 1.38
CA LEU A 122 -4.44 -6.43 1.50
C LEU A 122 -4.87 -7.38 0.38
N ALA A 123 -5.64 -8.40 0.74
CA ALA A 123 -6.36 -9.23 -0.20
C ALA A 123 -7.37 -8.37 -0.98
N LYS A 124 -7.63 -8.75 -2.22
CA LYS A 124 -8.49 -8.03 -3.15
C LYS A 124 -9.81 -8.75 -3.33
N CYS A 125 -10.84 -8.00 -3.68
CA CYS A 125 -12.10 -8.60 -4.11
C CYS A 125 -11.86 -9.51 -5.31
N GLY A 126 -12.31 -10.76 -5.22
CA GLY A 126 -12.05 -11.81 -6.21
C GLY A 126 -10.95 -12.81 -5.79
N ASP A 127 -10.10 -12.46 -4.83
CA ASP A 127 -9.08 -13.38 -4.33
C ASP A 127 -9.72 -14.58 -3.65
N ARG A 128 -9.18 -15.78 -3.93
CA ARG A 128 -9.52 -17.00 -3.20
C ARG A 128 -8.51 -17.21 -2.09
N LEU A 129 -9.02 -17.27 -0.87
CA LEU A 129 -8.22 -17.54 0.32
C LEU A 129 -8.55 -18.91 0.89
N ILE A 130 -7.55 -19.56 1.45
CA ILE A 130 -7.67 -20.73 2.31
C ILE A 130 -7.65 -20.23 3.76
N GLU A 131 -8.38 -20.89 4.66
CA GLU A 131 -8.29 -20.64 6.09
C GLU A 131 -6.82 -20.59 6.55
N GLY A 132 -6.47 -19.58 7.34
CA GLY A 132 -5.10 -19.33 7.78
C GLY A 132 -4.24 -18.52 6.80
N GLN A 133 -4.66 -18.30 5.54
CA GLN A 133 -3.91 -17.46 4.61
C GLN A 133 -4.03 -15.97 4.98
N PRO A 134 -3.00 -15.16 4.66
CA PRO A 134 -3.01 -13.72 4.96
C PRO A 134 -4.11 -12.98 4.20
N VAL A 135 -4.90 -12.20 4.93
CA VAL A 135 -5.81 -11.17 4.39
C VAL A 135 -5.10 -9.83 4.27
N GLY A 136 -4.13 -9.56 5.13
CA GLY A 136 -3.41 -8.29 5.15
C GLY A 136 -2.44 -8.20 6.31
N MET A 137 -1.61 -7.16 6.28
CA MET A 137 -0.66 -6.84 7.33
C MET A 137 -1.01 -5.51 7.99
N ILE A 138 -1.02 -5.49 9.32
CA ILE A 138 -1.19 -4.30 10.15
C ILE A 138 0.18 -3.82 10.62
N HIS A 139 0.44 -2.52 10.50
CA HIS A 139 1.62 -1.84 11.03
C HIS A 139 1.15 -0.88 12.12
N ALA A 140 1.58 -1.10 13.37
CA ALA A 140 1.07 -0.39 14.54
C ALA A 140 2.17 -0.06 15.56
N ARG A 141 1.89 0.90 16.46
CA ARG A 141 2.80 1.28 17.55
C ARG A 141 2.74 0.36 18.76
N SER A 142 1.63 -0.33 18.96
CA SER A 142 1.41 -1.23 20.08
C SER A 142 0.52 -2.41 19.71
N GLU A 143 0.55 -3.46 20.52
CA GLU A 143 -0.35 -4.61 20.37
C GLU A 143 -1.83 -4.21 20.52
N SER A 144 -2.14 -3.25 21.40
CA SER A 144 -3.51 -2.75 21.57
C SER A 144 -4.03 -2.01 20.34
N ASP A 145 -3.16 -1.26 19.65
CA ASP A 145 -3.52 -0.58 18.39
C ASP A 145 -3.73 -1.62 17.29
N ALA A 146 -2.88 -2.65 17.23
CA ALA A 146 -3.03 -3.76 16.30
C ALA A 146 -4.33 -4.54 16.54
N ASP A 147 -4.72 -4.79 17.80
CA ASP A 147 -5.98 -5.44 18.16
C ASP A 147 -7.19 -4.63 17.66
N LEU A 148 -7.14 -3.30 17.80
CA LEU A 148 -8.21 -2.43 17.31
C LEU A 148 -8.29 -2.45 15.78
N ALA A 149 -7.16 -2.28 15.10
CA ALA A 149 -7.08 -2.31 13.65
C ALA A 149 -7.52 -3.67 13.06
N GLU A 150 -7.21 -4.77 13.74
CA GLU A 150 -7.65 -6.10 13.33
C GLU A 150 -9.17 -6.24 13.41
N ARG A 151 -9.80 -5.76 14.50
CA ARG A 151 -11.27 -5.73 14.59
C ARG A 151 -11.89 -4.94 13.43
N ARG A 152 -11.33 -3.77 13.10
CA ARG A 152 -11.79 -2.95 11.97
C ARG A 152 -11.61 -3.65 10.63
N MET A 153 -10.47 -4.30 10.41
CA MET A 153 -10.23 -5.06 9.18
C MET A 153 -11.25 -6.20 9.03
N ARG A 154 -11.57 -6.91 10.12
CA ARG A 154 -12.59 -7.97 10.13
C ARG A 154 -13.99 -7.41 9.83
N GLU A 155 -14.33 -6.25 10.38
CA GLU A 155 -15.59 -5.53 10.04
C GLU A 155 -15.66 -5.13 8.56
N ALA A 156 -14.52 -4.79 7.94
CA ALA A 156 -14.43 -4.41 6.54
C ALA A 156 -14.47 -5.58 5.55
N LEU A 157 -14.20 -6.81 6.01
CA LEU A 157 -13.97 -7.99 5.19
C LEU A 157 -15.23 -8.86 5.05
N THR A 158 -15.45 -9.44 3.87
CA THR A 158 -16.43 -10.52 3.67
C THR A 158 -15.85 -11.61 2.77
N ILE A 159 -15.69 -12.80 3.33
CA ILE A 159 -15.31 -14.03 2.60
C ILE A 159 -16.56 -14.89 2.44
N ARG A 160 -16.82 -15.37 1.22
CA ARG A 160 -17.90 -16.32 0.92
C ARG A 160 -17.34 -17.63 0.40
N ALA A 161 -17.79 -18.75 0.98
CA ALA A 161 -17.42 -20.09 0.54
C ALA A 161 -17.84 -20.36 -0.91
#